data_AF-A0A4R8ZUF3-F1
#
_entry.id   AF-A0A4R8ZUF3-F1
#
_cell.length_a   1.000
_cell.length_b   1.000
_cell.length_c   1.000
_cell.angle_alpha   90.00
_cell.angle_beta   90.00
_cell.angle_gamma   90.00
#
_symmetry.space_group_name_H-M   'P 1'
#
loop_
_entity.id
_entity.type
_entity.pdbx_description
1 polymer ?
#
loop_
_entity_poly.entity_id
_entity_poly.type
_entity_poly.pdbx_seq_one_letter_code
_entity_poly.pdbx_strand_id
1 'polypeptide(L)'
;MFINRIVSRVAAQLAALTPVTAEAHCDTAGGPAVTDGRKALQSGNVNYALKWIPADGEAELRGIFAQALTVRTLGPDAADLADRLFLETLVRIHRMGEGVGFTGIQPVGTAIDPVVVAADEAIALNSDAHLLPLAPAERRAELALRFQAALALKDFDVDDVAAGRRYLAAYVDFFTYAEGEEHEHAAPAGHQH
;
A
#
# COMPACT_ATOMS: atom_id res chain seq x y z
N MET A 1 42.32 -39.55 -20.71
CA MET A 1 42.37 -38.12 -21.05
C MET A 1 41.37 -37.89 -22.17
N PHE A 2 40.20 -37.25 -22.04
CA PHE A 2 39.62 -36.40 -21.00
C PHE A 2 38.10 -36.57 -21.09
N ILE A 3 37.50 -37.20 -20.07
CA ILE A 3 36.07 -37.08 -19.79
C ILE A 3 35.93 -35.78 -18.99
N ASN A 4 35.54 -34.68 -19.63
CA ASN A 4 34.83 -33.56 -19.01
C ASN A 4 34.66 -32.42 -20.02
N ARG A 5 33.43 -32.15 -20.44
CA ARG A 5 32.90 -30.80 -20.73
C ARG A 5 31.42 -30.87 -21.13
N ILE A 6 30.60 -31.38 -20.21
CA ILE A 6 29.15 -31.15 -20.20
C ILE A 6 28.84 -30.37 -18.93
N VAL A 7 29.20 -29.09 -18.89
CA VAL A 7 28.63 -28.10 -17.96
C VAL A 7 28.78 -26.74 -18.64
N SER A 8 27.68 -26.01 -18.78
CA SER A 8 27.48 -24.63 -19.31
C SER A 8 26.49 -24.70 -20.49
N ARG A 9 25.23 -24.27 -20.40
CA ARG A 9 24.70 -23.09 -19.72
C ARG A 9 23.23 -23.31 -19.39
N VAL A 10 22.90 -23.48 -18.11
CA VAL A 10 21.59 -23.05 -17.59
C VAL A 10 21.91 -21.81 -16.77
N ALA A 11 21.87 -20.66 -17.41
CA ALA A 11 21.91 -19.39 -16.69
C ALA A 11 20.56 -19.29 -15.96
N ALA A 12 20.57 -19.67 -14.69
CA ALA A 12 19.46 -19.44 -13.79
C ALA A 12 19.23 -17.93 -13.70
N GLN A 13 18.19 -17.44 -14.35
CA GLN A 13 17.57 -16.16 -14.01
C GLN A 13 16.89 -16.36 -12.65
N LEU A 14 17.68 -16.33 -11.57
CA LEU A 14 17.13 -15.92 -10.28
C LEU A 14 16.87 -14.43 -10.41
N ALA A 15 15.62 -14.06 -10.69
CA ALA A 15 15.17 -12.72 -10.35
C ALA A 15 15.47 -12.54 -8.85
N ALA A 16 16.30 -11.57 -8.51
CA ALA A 16 16.50 -11.20 -7.12
C ALA A 16 15.12 -10.79 -6.58
N LEU A 17 14.61 -11.54 -5.61
CA LEU A 17 13.43 -11.15 -4.85
C LEU A 17 13.87 -10.00 -3.95
N THR A 18 13.87 -8.78 -4.48
CA THR A 18 13.94 -7.58 -3.64
C THR A 18 12.67 -7.55 -2.81
N PRO A 19 12.77 -7.51 -1.47
CA PRO A 19 11.59 -7.42 -0.63
C PRO A 19 10.88 -6.11 -0.95
N VAL A 20 9.62 -6.19 -1.38
CA VAL A 20 8.77 -5.02 -1.61
C VAL A 20 8.28 -4.55 -0.24
N THR A 21 8.93 -3.53 0.32
CA THR A 21 8.69 -3.12 1.72
C THR A 21 7.62 -2.05 1.86
N ALA A 22 7.45 -1.10 0.93
CA ALA A 22 6.38 -0.09 1.00
C ALA A 22 5.00 -0.69 0.80
N GLU A 23 4.85 -1.57 -0.19
CA GLU A 23 3.56 -2.23 -0.45
C GLU A 23 3.17 -3.11 0.75
N ALA A 24 4.16 -3.72 1.42
CA ALA A 24 3.94 -4.51 2.64
C ALA A 24 3.60 -3.65 3.88
N HIS A 25 3.83 -2.33 3.86
CA HIS A 25 3.45 -1.45 4.96
C HIS A 25 1.93 -1.24 5.00
N CYS A 26 1.33 -1.03 3.83
CA CYS A 26 -0.08 -0.68 3.67
C CYS A 26 -1.02 -1.74 4.27
N ASP A 27 -0.64 -3.01 4.19
CA ASP A 27 -1.44 -4.16 4.59
C ASP A 27 -1.03 -4.84 5.91
N THR A 28 -0.09 -4.27 6.66
CA THR A 28 0.19 -4.75 8.02
C THR A 28 -1.00 -4.55 8.96
N ALA A 29 -1.05 -5.28 10.06
CA ALA A 29 -2.09 -5.13 11.09
C ALA A 29 -2.14 -3.71 11.71
N GLY A 30 -1.05 -2.96 11.63
CA GLY A 30 -0.96 -1.54 12.01
C GLY A 30 -0.94 -0.57 10.84
N GLY A 31 -1.01 -1.08 9.61
CA GLY A 31 -0.86 -0.30 8.38
C GLY A 31 -2.08 0.56 8.08
N PRO A 32 -1.92 1.53 7.18
CA PRO A 32 -2.95 2.52 6.88
C PRO A 32 -4.22 1.92 6.24
N ALA A 33 -4.11 0.90 5.38
CA ALA A 33 -5.29 0.25 4.78
C ALA A 33 -6.10 -0.51 5.83
N VAL A 34 -5.45 -1.27 6.71
CA VAL A 34 -6.11 -1.98 7.81
C VAL A 34 -6.71 -1.00 8.82
N THR A 35 -6.03 0.11 9.10
CA THR A 35 -6.53 1.16 9.99
C THR A 35 -7.81 1.79 9.45
N ASP A 36 -7.82 2.16 8.17
CA ASP A 36 -9.03 2.69 7.52
C ASP A 36 -10.13 1.65 7.38
N GLY A 37 -9.79 0.37 7.20
CA GLY A 37 -10.74 -0.73 7.25
C GLY A 37 -11.43 -0.86 8.62
N ARG A 38 -10.68 -0.75 9.72
CA ARG A 38 -11.25 -0.70 11.08
C ARG A 38 -12.14 0.52 11.26
N LYS A 39 -11.72 1.68 10.76
CA LYS A 39 -12.51 2.91 10.80
C LYS A 39 -13.81 2.78 10.02
N ALA A 40 -13.79 2.10 8.86
CA ALA A 40 -14.98 1.81 8.08
C ALA A 40 -16.01 1.01 8.89
N LEU A 41 -15.56 -0.07 9.55
CA LEU A 41 -16.41 -0.90 10.39
C LEU A 41 -16.97 -0.12 11.58
N GLN A 42 -16.12 0.64 12.29
CA GLN A 42 -16.51 1.42 13.47
C GLN A 42 -17.52 2.52 13.14
N SER A 43 -17.37 3.18 12.00
CA SER A 43 -18.24 4.28 11.57
C SER A 43 -19.47 3.83 10.79
N GLY A 44 -19.47 2.60 10.26
CA GLY A 44 -20.47 2.16 9.31
C GLY A 44 -20.30 2.77 7.90
N ASN A 45 -19.22 3.51 7.63
CA ASN A 45 -18.93 4.10 6.32
C ASN A 45 -17.84 3.31 5.59
N VAL A 46 -18.23 2.50 4.60
CA VAL A 46 -17.30 1.70 3.79
C VAL A 46 -16.33 2.55 2.96
N ASN A 47 -16.65 3.81 2.67
CA ASN A 47 -15.84 4.65 1.78
C ASN A 47 -14.42 4.91 2.33
N TYR A 48 -14.21 4.84 3.66
CA TYR A 48 -12.87 4.82 4.26
C TYR A 48 -11.99 3.71 3.68
N ALA A 49 -12.55 2.53 3.43
CA ALA A 49 -11.83 1.38 2.88
C ALA A 49 -11.77 1.39 1.34
N LEU A 50 -12.81 1.87 0.65
CA LEU A 50 -12.90 1.73 -0.81
C LEU A 50 -11.83 2.50 -1.59
N LYS A 51 -11.31 3.59 -1.04
CA LYS A 51 -10.22 4.32 -1.68
C LYS A 51 -8.98 3.44 -1.89
N TRP A 52 -8.76 2.44 -1.03
CA TRP A 52 -7.59 1.54 -1.06
C TRP A 52 -7.66 0.46 -2.14
N ILE A 53 -8.79 0.30 -2.84
CA ILE A 53 -8.98 -0.78 -3.80
C ILE A 53 -9.33 -0.25 -5.20
N PRO A 54 -9.01 -1.01 -6.26
CA PRO A 54 -9.50 -0.72 -7.60
C PRO A 54 -11.04 -0.80 -7.67
N ALA A 55 -11.61 -0.10 -8.66
CA ALA A 55 -13.06 0.07 -8.79
C ALA A 55 -13.81 -1.27 -9.01
N ASP A 56 -13.18 -2.24 -9.66
CA ASP A 56 -13.73 -3.57 -9.93
C ASP A 56 -13.85 -4.44 -8.66
N GLY A 57 -13.06 -4.16 -7.62
CA GLY A 57 -13.16 -4.80 -6.31
C GLY A 57 -14.27 -4.25 -5.40
N GLU A 58 -14.87 -3.10 -5.73
CA GLU A 58 -15.80 -2.42 -4.81
C GLU A 58 -17.04 -3.25 -4.50
N ALA A 59 -17.60 -3.94 -5.50
CA ALA A 59 -18.82 -4.73 -5.34
C ALA A 59 -18.63 -5.85 -4.30
N GLU A 60 -17.49 -6.54 -4.35
CA GLU A 60 -17.14 -7.57 -3.39
C GLU A 60 -16.98 -6.98 -1.99
N LEU A 61 -16.18 -5.91 -1.86
CA LEU A 61 -15.88 -5.35 -0.54
C LEU A 61 -17.13 -4.75 0.12
N ARG A 62 -18.03 -4.10 -0.64
CA ARG A 62 -19.32 -3.61 -0.15
C ARG A 62 -20.22 -4.75 0.34
N GLY A 63 -20.23 -5.88 -0.36
CA GLY A 63 -20.99 -7.07 0.03
C GLY A 63 -20.52 -7.63 1.37
N ILE A 64 -19.20 -7.84 1.50
CA ILE A 64 -18.59 -8.32 2.75
C ILE A 64 -18.79 -7.32 3.89
N PHE A 65 -18.67 -6.02 3.61
CA PHE A 65 -18.91 -4.96 4.61
C PHE A 65 -20.32 -5.03 5.21
N ALA A 66 -21.35 -5.14 4.37
CA ALA A 66 -22.73 -5.22 4.82
C ALA A 66 -22.99 -6.48 5.68
N GLN A 67 -22.40 -7.62 5.29
CA GLN A 67 -22.45 -8.84 6.07
C GLN A 67 -21.72 -8.69 7.41
N ALA A 68 -20.52 -8.09 7.40
CA ALA A 68 -19.73 -7.86 8.61
C ALA A 68 -20.47 -6.99 9.62
N LEU A 69 -21.10 -5.89 9.17
CA LEU A 69 -21.94 -5.04 10.03
C LEU A 69 -23.12 -5.79 10.66
N THR A 70 -23.68 -6.80 9.98
CA THR A 70 -24.76 -7.62 10.52
C THR A 70 -24.23 -8.66 11.51
N VAL A 71 -23.16 -9.37 11.17
CA VAL A 71 -22.64 -10.47 11.99
C VAL A 71 -21.97 -9.96 13.27
N ARG A 72 -21.30 -8.80 13.21
CA ARG A 72 -20.59 -8.26 14.37
C ARG A 72 -21.48 -7.86 15.54
N THR A 73 -22.79 -7.73 15.33
CA THR A 73 -23.74 -7.46 16.42
C THR A 73 -24.14 -8.71 17.20
N LEU A 74 -23.71 -9.91 16.78
CA LEU A 74 -24.11 -11.18 17.39
C LEU A 74 -23.27 -11.57 18.62
N GLY A 75 -22.20 -10.82 18.92
CA GLY A 75 -21.33 -11.05 20.08
C GLY A 75 -19.85 -10.78 19.76
N PRO A 76 -18.96 -10.80 20.76
CA PRO A 76 -17.55 -10.48 20.60
C PRO A 76 -16.84 -11.41 19.61
N ASP A 77 -16.99 -12.73 19.74
CA ASP A 77 -16.36 -13.70 18.83
C ASP A 77 -16.84 -13.54 17.38
N ALA A 78 -18.13 -13.19 17.20
CA ALA A 78 -18.71 -12.93 15.89
C ALA A 78 -18.19 -11.62 15.29
N ALA A 79 -17.99 -10.59 16.12
CA ALA A 79 -17.37 -9.34 15.72
C ALA A 79 -15.92 -9.56 15.26
N ASP A 80 -15.13 -10.31 16.02
CA ASP A 80 -13.75 -10.61 15.66
C ASP A 80 -13.67 -11.36 14.31
N LEU A 81 -14.55 -12.33 14.08
CA LEU A 81 -14.58 -13.07 12.81
C LEU A 81 -15.05 -12.20 11.63
N ALA A 82 -16.08 -11.39 11.84
CA ALA A 82 -16.62 -10.48 10.83
C ALA A 82 -15.62 -9.39 10.43
N ASP A 83 -15.01 -8.76 11.44
CA ASP A 83 -14.02 -7.71 11.25
C ASP A 83 -12.78 -8.29 10.54
N ARG A 84 -12.30 -9.47 10.95
CA ARG A 84 -11.17 -10.15 10.28
C ARG A 84 -11.47 -10.47 8.82
N LEU A 85 -12.64 -11.03 8.50
CA LEU A 85 -13.01 -11.35 7.11
C LEU A 85 -13.03 -10.08 6.24
N PHE A 86 -13.60 -8.99 6.74
CA PHE A 86 -13.63 -7.72 6.02
C PHE A 86 -12.21 -7.17 5.78
N LEU A 87 -11.36 -7.15 6.80
CA LEU A 87 -9.99 -6.65 6.71
C LEU A 87 -9.12 -7.51 5.77
N GLU A 88 -9.21 -8.84 5.87
CA GLU A 88 -8.49 -9.75 4.97
C GLU A 88 -8.95 -9.59 3.51
N THR A 89 -10.26 -9.37 3.29
CA THR A 89 -10.80 -9.11 1.95
C THR A 89 -10.31 -7.78 1.39
N LEU A 90 -10.34 -6.71 2.19
CA LEU A 90 -9.79 -5.41 1.82
C LEU A 90 -8.33 -5.52 1.38
N VAL A 91 -7.50 -6.13 2.23
CA VAL A 91 -6.06 -6.31 1.95
C VAL A 91 -5.85 -7.17 0.71
N ARG A 92 -6.60 -8.27 0.55
CA ARG A 92 -6.48 -9.14 -0.62
C ARG A 92 -6.74 -8.38 -1.92
N ILE A 93 -7.82 -7.60 -1.98
CA ILE A 93 -8.19 -6.82 -3.17
C ILE A 93 -7.16 -5.72 -3.43
N HIS A 94 -6.70 -5.02 -2.38
CA HIS A 94 -5.67 -3.99 -2.46
C HIS A 94 -4.38 -4.53 -3.10
N ARG A 95 -3.84 -5.61 -2.53
CA ARG A 95 -2.63 -6.30 -3.04
C ARG A 95 -2.78 -6.79 -4.47
N MET A 96 -3.95 -7.35 -4.82
CA MET A 96 -4.24 -7.74 -6.19
C MET A 96 -4.22 -6.55 -7.16
N GLY A 97 -4.64 -5.36 -6.71
CA GLY A 97 -4.56 -4.12 -7.46
C GLY A 97 -3.11 -3.65 -7.70
N GLU A 98 -2.20 -3.99 -6.80
CA GLU A 98 -0.75 -3.77 -6.92
C GLU A 98 -0.05 -4.87 -7.73
N GLY A 99 -0.77 -5.94 -8.11
CA GLY A 99 -0.21 -7.08 -8.84
C GLY A 99 0.54 -8.08 -7.95
N VAL A 100 0.44 -7.95 -6.62
CA VAL A 100 1.08 -8.85 -5.65
C VAL A 100 0.08 -9.80 -4.99
N GLY A 101 0.51 -11.03 -4.72
CA GLY A 101 -0.34 -12.04 -4.10
C GLY A 101 -0.64 -11.73 -2.62
N PHE A 102 -1.82 -12.14 -2.14
CA PHE A 102 -2.20 -12.04 -0.73
C PHE A 102 -1.62 -13.20 0.09
N THR A 103 -0.92 -12.88 1.17
CA THR A 103 -0.29 -13.85 2.08
C THR A 103 -0.81 -13.76 3.53
N GLY A 104 -1.92 -13.04 3.74
CA GLY A 104 -2.43 -12.70 5.07
C GLY A 104 -2.15 -11.24 5.45
N ILE A 105 -2.84 -10.75 6.48
CA ILE A 105 -2.49 -9.48 7.12
C ILE A 105 -1.19 -9.70 7.90
N GLN A 106 -0.16 -8.92 7.60
CA GLN A 106 1.13 -9.07 8.27
C GLN A 106 1.00 -8.73 9.76
N PRO A 107 1.64 -9.50 10.67
CA PRO A 107 1.47 -9.33 12.11
C PRO A 107 2.00 -7.97 12.61
N VAL A 108 1.56 -7.57 13.80
CA VAL A 108 2.15 -6.43 14.50
C VAL A 108 3.63 -6.70 14.74
N GLY A 109 4.49 -5.72 14.46
CA GLY A 109 5.94 -5.85 14.61
C GLY A 109 6.67 -6.40 13.38
N THR A 110 5.97 -6.60 12.25
CA THR A 110 6.64 -6.76 10.95
C THR A 110 7.61 -5.61 10.72
N ALA A 111 8.86 -5.94 10.40
CA ALA A 111 9.89 -4.96 10.13
C ALA A 111 9.50 -4.15 8.89
N ILE A 112 9.40 -2.84 9.06
CA ILE A 112 9.16 -1.86 8.01
C ILE A 112 10.41 -0.99 7.94
N ASP A 113 10.82 -0.57 6.75
CA ASP A 113 11.97 0.31 6.59
C ASP A 113 11.75 1.61 7.40
N PRO A 114 12.71 2.06 8.23
CA PRO A 114 12.59 3.31 8.97
C PRO A 114 12.21 4.53 8.11
N VAL A 115 12.60 4.57 6.83
CA VAL A 115 12.23 5.67 5.93
C VAL A 115 10.74 5.68 5.60
N VAL A 116 10.10 4.51 5.48
CA VAL A 116 8.65 4.36 5.30
C VAL A 116 7.90 4.80 6.54
N VAL A 117 8.36 4.38 7.71
CA VAL A 117 7.77 4.78 8.99
C VAL A 117 7.82 6.30 9.12
N ALA A 118 8.96 6.91 8.81
CA ALA A 118 9.11 8.36 8.83
C ALA A 118 8.25 9.08 7.77
N ALA A 119 8.01 8.45 6.61
CA ALA A 119 7.10 8.98 5.58
C ALA A 119 5.65 9.00 6.06
N ASP A 120 5.18 7.94 6.73
CA ASP A 120 3.83 7.89 7.31
C ASP A 120 3.65 8.91 8.43
N GLU A 121 4.65 9.02 9.32
CA GLU A 121 4.69 10.06 10.34
C GLU A 121 4.66 11.46 9.74
N ALA A 122 5.34 11.69 8.62
CA ALA A 122 5.37 13.00 7.97
C ALA A 122 3.97 13.42 7.49
N ILE A 123 3.20 12.49 6.91
CA ILE A 123 1.81 12.72 6.54
C ILE A 123 0.97 12.99 7.79
N ALA A 124 1.11 12.20 8.85
CA ALA A 124 0.34 12.38 10.08
C ALA A 124 0.60 13.75 10.74
N LEU A 125 1.85 14.18 10.79
CA LEU A 125 2.31 15.42 11.45
C LEU A 125 2.24 16.66 10.55
N ASN A 126 1.95 16.50 9.25
CA ASN A 126 2.11 17.53 8.23
C ASN A 126 3.53 18.15 8.25
N SER A 127 4.56 17.34 8.48
CA SER A 127 5.96 17.78 8.58
C SER A 127 6.93 16.67 8.15
N ASP A 128 7.78 16.95 7.17
CA ASP A 128 8.84 16.06 6.68
C ASP A 128 10.17 16.19 7.44
N ALA A 129 10.18 16.91 8.57
CA ALA A 129 11.38 17.22 9.34
C ALA A 129 12.16 15.98 9.82
N HIS A 130 11.46 14.88 10.13
CA HIS A 130 12.08 13.61 10.54
C HIS A 130 12.45 12.72 9.35
N LEU A 131 11.81 12.93 8.20
CA LEU A 131 12.03 12.14 6.99
C LEU A 131 13.24 12.64 6.19
N LEU A 132 13.36 13.95 5.98
CA LEU A 132 14.41 14.54 5.15
C LEU A 132 15.84 14.13 5.55
N PRO A 133 16.19 13.99 6.84
CA PRO A 133 17.52 13.50 7.24
C PRO A 133 17.82 12.05 6.83
N LEU A 134 16.79 11.22 6.64
CA LEU A 134 16.92 9.82 6.24
C LEU A 134 17.15 9.66 4.73
N ALA A 135 16.77 10.67 3.93
CA ALA A 135 16.93 10.66 2.49
C ALA A 135 18.32 11.18 2.04
N PRO A 136 18.91 10.59 0.96
CA PRO A 136 20.08 11.15 0.28
C PRO A 136 19.86 12.61 -0.13
N ALA A 137 20.91 13.43 -0.03
CA ALA A 137 20.80 14.90 -0.19
C ALA A 137 20.20 15.29 -1.56
N GLU A 138 20.56 14.56 -2.60
CA GLU A 138 20.12 14.72 -3.98
C GLU A 138 18.63 14.40 -4.19
N ARG A 139 18.00 13.60 -3.33
CA ARG A 139 16.58 13.21 -3.41
C ARG A 139 15.66 14.09 -2.58
N ARG A 140 16.19 14.85 -1.63
CA ARG A 140 15.40 15.64 -0.65
C ARG A 140 14.44 16.63 -1.28
N ALA A 141 14.84 17.31 -2.35
CA ALA A 141 14.01 18.31 -3.01
C ALA A 141 12.76 17.68 -3.65
N GLU A 142 12.93 16.58 -4.38
CA GLU A 142 11.82 15.83 -4.99
C GLU A 142 10.94 15.16 -3.93
N LEU A 143 11.55 14.62 -2.87
CA LEU A 143 10.80 14.04 -1.76
C LEU A 143 9.87 15.08 -1.10
N ALA A 144 10.37 16.29 -0.87
CA ALA A 144 9.57 17.40 -0.34
C ALA A 144 8.43 17.80 -1.31
N LEU A 145 8.67 17.81 -2.63
CA LEU A 145 7.65 18.11 -3.62
C LEU A 145 6.50 17.07 -3.59
N ARG A 146 6.84 15.78 -3.58
CA ARG A 146 5.86 14.68 -3.50
C ARG A 146 5.09 14.70 -2.19
N PHE A 147 5.77 14.99 -1.08
CA PHE A 147 5.14 15.19 0.21
C PHE A 147 4.08 16.30 0.17
N GLN A 148 4.41 17.47 -0.39
CA GLN A 148 3.46 18.57 -0.53
C GLN A 148 2.28 18.21 -1.46
N ALA A 149 2.53 17.46 -2.53
CA ALA A 149 1.48 16.97 -3.42
C ALA A 149 0.49 16.04 -2.69
N ALA A 150 0.99 15.14 -1.85
CA ALA A 150 0.15 14.28 -1.01
C ALA A 150 -0.65 15.10 0.02
N LEU A 151 -0.02 16.07 0.70
CA LEU A 151 -0.71 16.95 1.65
C LEU A 151 -1.83 17.78 1.01
N ALA A 152 -1.61 18.29 -0.21
CA ALA A 152 -2.61 19.07 -0.93
C ALA A 152 -3.90 18.29 -1.23
N LEU A 153 -3.83 16.95 -1.22
CA LEU A 153 -4.97 16.06 -1.48
C LEU A 153 -5.51 15.40 -0.21
N LYS A 154 -4.84 15.54 0.93
CA LYS A 154 -5.13 14.82 2.19
C LYS A 154 -6.52 15.07 2.74
N ASP A 155 -7.01 16.31 2.66
CA ASP A 155 -8.31 16.72 3.20
C ASP A 155 -9.45 16.54 2.17
N PHE A 156 -9.51 15.35 1.56
CA PHE A 156 -10.58 14.98 0.65
C PHE A 156 -11.88 14.66 1.40
N ASP A 157 -13.03 14.81 0.73
CA ASP A 157 -14.31 14.32 1.24
C ASP A 157 -14.31 12.78 1.20
N VAL A 158 -14.51 12.15 2.35
CA VAL A 158 -14.53 10.67 2.48
C VAL A 158 -15.58 10.03 1.57
N ASP A 159 -16.68 10.72 1.27
CA ASP A 159 -17.72 10.19 0.40
C ASP A 159 -17.43 10.41 -1.10
N ASP A 160 -16.40 11.19 -1.43
CA ASP A 160 -15.78 11.21 -2.76
C ASP A 160 -14.63 10.19 -2.83
N VAL A 161 -15.00 8.92 -3.08
CA VAL A 161 -14.04 7.81 -3.23
C VAL A 161 -13.01 8.10 -4.34
N ALA A 162 -13.37 8.84 -5.38
CA ALA A 162 -12.43 9.21 -6.44
C ALA A 162 -11.40 10.24 -5.96
N ALA A 163 -11.78 11.19 -5.13
CA ALA A 163 -10.84 12.08 -4.45
C ALA A 163 -9.92 11.30 -3.49
N GLY A 164 -10.47 10.36 -2.72
CA GLY A 164 -9.67 9.49 -1.86
C GLY A 164 -8.64 8.67 -2.65
N ARG A 165 -8.98 8.19 -3.84
CA ARG A 165 -8.03 7.50 -4.74
C ARG A 165 -6.96 8.43 -5.31
N ARG A 166 -7.28 9.68 -5.62
CA ARG A 166 -6.28 10.69 -6.02
C ARG A 166 -5.29 10.96 -4.90
N TYR A 167 -5.77 11.11 -3.67
CA TYR A 167 -4.90 11.21 -2.50
C TYR A 167 -4.02 9.98 -2.35
N LEU A 168 -4.57 8.77 -2.44
CA LEU A 168 -3.78 7.55 -2.31
C LEU A 168 -2.72 7.39 -3.40
N ALA A 169 -3.01 7.80 -4.64
CA ALA A 169 -2.01 7.80 -5.70
C ALA A 169 -0.82 8.72 -5.36
N ALA A 170 -1.08 9.93 -4.83
CA ALA A 170 -0.03 10.84 -4.39
C ALA A 170 0.70 10.35 -3.13
N TYR A 171 -0.02 9.73 -2.19
CA TYR A 171 0.54 9.10 -1.01
C TYR A 171 1.50 7.97 -1.39
N VAL A 172 1.09 7.03 -2.25
CA VAL A 172 1.96 5.94 -2.72
C VAL A 172 3.16 6.49 -3.48
N ASP A 173 2.98 7.44 -4.40
CA ASP A 173 4.09 8.06 -5.15
C ASP A 173 5.14 8.72 -4.25
N PHE A 174 4.70 9.34 -3.15
CA PHE A 174 5.59 9.88 -2.12
C PHE A 174 6.34 8.79 -1.36
N PHE A 175 5.67 7.71 -0.97
CA PHE A 175 6.25 6.60 -0.21
C PHE A 175 7.27 5.79 -1.03
N THR A 176 6.90 5.40 -2.25
CA THR A 176 7.78 4.68 -3.17
C THR A 176 9.04 5.49 -3.43
N TYR A 177 8.91 6.81 -3.59
CA TYR A 177 10.07 7.67 -3.68
C TYR A 177 10.88 7.71 -2.37
N ALA A 178 10.24 7.85 -1.20
CA ALA A 178 10.93 7.84 0.08
C ALA A 178 11.78 6.57 0.28
N GLU A 179 11.29 5.40 -0.12
CA GLU A 179 11.98 4.11 -0.01
C GLU A 179 13.25 3.98 -0.86
N GLY A 180 13.41 4.77 -1.92
CA GLY A 180 14.54 4.57 -2.84
C GLY A 180 14.16 3.98 -4.18
N GLU A 181 12.90 3.60 -4.36
CA GLU A 181 12.44 3.13 -5.66
C GLU A 181 12.31 4.33 -6.61
N GLU A 182 12.91 4.21 -7.79
CA GLU A 182 12.72 5.14 -8.89
C GLU A 182 11.63 4.56 -9.80
N HIS A 183 10.47 5.22 -9.84
CA HIS A 183 9.64 5.10 -11.03
C HIS A 183 10.35 5.88 -12.14
N GLU A 184 11.08 5.18 -13.01
CA GLU A 184 11.40 5.72 -14.33
C GLU A 184 10.07 6.12 -14.97
N HIS A 185 9.78 7.43 -14.98
CA HIS A 185 8.87 7.99 -15.96
C HIS A 185 9.55 7.81 -17.32
N ALA A 186 9.40 6.62 -17.91
CA ALA A 186 9.70 6.39 -19.30
C ALA A 186 8.77 7.31 -20.10
N ALA A 187 9.28 8.49 -20.46
CA ALA A 187 8.71 9.27 -21.54
C ALA A 187 8.59 8.33 -22.75
N PRO A 188 7.48 8.36 -23.52
CA PRO A 188 7.34 7.49 -24.67
C PRO A 188 8.50 7.82 -25.63
N ALA A 189 9.45 6.88 -25.74
CA ALA A 189 10.45 6.93 -26.79
C ALA A 189 9.68 6.89 -28.12
N GLY A 190 9.61 8.04 -28.78
CA GLY A 190 9.02 8.16 -30.10
C GLY A 190 9.74 7.22 -31.04
N HIS A 191 9.06 6.17 -31.49
CA HIS A 191 9.44 5.45 -32.69
C HIS A 191 9.31 6.40 -33.88
N GLN A 192 10.43 6.97 -34.32
CA GLN A 192 10.56 7.54 -35.66
C GLN A 192 11.53 6.68 -36.46
N HIS A 193 10.95 6.07 -37.50
CA HIS A 193 11.49 5.55 -38.76
C HIS A 193 12.61 4.50 -38.73
#